data_AF-A0A383D0Q5-F1
#
_entry.id   AF-A0A383D0Q5-F1
#
_cell.length_a   1.000
_cell.length_b   1.000
_cell.length_c   1.000
_cell.angle_alpha   90.00
_cell.angle_beta   90.00
_cell.angle_gamma   90.00
#
_symmetry.space_group_name_H-M   'P 1'
#
loop_
_entity.id
_entity.type
_entity.pdbx_description
1 polymer ?
#
loop_
_entity_poly.entity_id
_entity_poly.type
_entity_poly.pdbx_seq_one_letter_code
_entity_poly.pdbx_strand_id
1 'polypeptide(L)' 'ATMSEHIDLDVSGILKREMNLDQAGSELVNITVRTANGRHTCAESLGHREFVLTKLFRSA' A
#
# COMPACT_ATOMS: atom_id res chain seq x y z
N ALA A 1 -18.32 0.40 -6.10
CA ALA A 1 -17.21 0.66 -5.18
C ALA A 1 -16.04 1.16 -6.01
N THR A 2 -15.52 2.34 -5.73
CA THR A 2 -14.35 2.87 -6.43
C THR A 2 -13.09 2.29 -5.80
N MET A 3 -12.19 1.74 -6.61
CA MET A 3 -10.92 1.14 -6.17
C MET A 3 -10.02 2.08 -5.33
N SER A 4 -10.30 3.39 -5.34
CA SER A 4 -9.59 4.42 -4.58
C SER A 4 -9.58 4.18 -3.07
N GLU A 5 -10.59 3.50 -2.51
CA GLU A 5 -10.65 3.20 -1.07
C GLU A 5 -9.63 2.15 -0.63
N HIS A 6 -9.04 1.40 -1.58
CA HIS A 6 -8.08 0.33 -1.34
C HIS A 6 -6.64 0.69 -1.74
N ILE A 7 -6.37 1.95 -2.10
CA ILE A 7 -5.08 2.41 -2.60
C ILE A 7 -4.55 3.50 -1.66
N ASP A 8 -3.49 3.18 -0.91
CA ASP A 8 -2.81 4.14 -0.04
C ASP A 8 -2.08 5.24 -0.81
N LEU A 9 -1.48 4.90 -1.97
CA LEU A 9 -0.75 5.82 -2.84
C LEU A 9 -1.04 5.51 -4.31
N ASP A 10 -1.61 6.47 -5.03
CA ASP A 10 -1.84 6.37 -6.48
C ASP A 10 -0.61 6.87 -7.25
N VAL A 11 0.04 5.96 -7.99
CA VAL A 11 1.19 6.25 -8.86
C VAL A 11 0.86 6.18 -10.34
N SER A 12 -0.43 6.16 -10.72
CA SER A 12 -0.89 6.08 -12.11
C SER A 12 -0.40 7.23 -12.99
N GLY A 13 -0.05 8.37 -12.38
CA GLY A 13 0.58 9.52 -13.04
C GLY A 13 1.89 9.19 -13.77
N ILE A 14 2.60 8.12 -13.37
CA ILE A 14 3.81 7.66 -14.06
C ILE A 14 3.52 7.31 -15.53
N LEU A 15 2.44 6.57 -15.77
CA LEU A 15 2.07 6.14 -17.13
C LEU A 15 1.55 7.31 -17.98
N LYS A 16 0.99 8.33 -17.33
CA LYS A 16 0.53 9.57 -17.96
C LYS A 16 1.65 10.58 -18.18
N ARG A 17 2.88 10.28 -17.70
CA ARG A 17 4.04 11.20 -17.68
C ARG A 17 3.78 12.49 -16.87
N GLU A 18 2.87 12.43 -15.90
CA GLU A 18 2.59 13.50 -14.93
C GLU A 18 3.49 13.38 -13.70
N MET A 19 4.10 12.22 -13.50
CA MET A 19 5.00 11.88 -12.39
C MET A 19 6.17 11.03 -12.91
N ASN A 20 7.35 11.14 -12.31
CA ASN A 20 8.49 10.25 -12.57
C ASN A 20 8.72 9.27 -11.40
N LEU A 21 9.65 8.32 -11.57
CA LEU A 21 9.93 7.28 -10.56
C LEU A 21 10.49 7.86 -9.26
N ASP A 22 11.31 8.91 -9.33
CA ASP A 22 11.91 9.52 -8.13
C ASP A 22 10.86 10.24 -7.28
N GLN A 23 9.91 10.93 -7.92
CA GLN A 23 8.76 11.55 -7.27
C GLN A 23 7.85 10.50 -6.62
N ALA A 24 7.53 9.42 -7.34
CA ALA A 24 6.75 8.32 -6.80
C ALA A 24 7.44 7.65 -5.60
N GLY A 25 8.77 7.45 -5.69
CA GLY A 25 9.58 6.90 -4.61
C GLY A 25 9.59 7.80 -3.37
N SER A 26 9.69 9.12 -3.57
CA SER A 26 9.64 10.09 -2.48
C SER A 26 8.29 10.06 -1.74
N GLU A 27 7.18 10.02 -2.48
CA GLU A 27 5.84 9.87 -1.90
C GLU A 27 5.66 8.53 -1.19
N LEU A 28 6.21 7.44 -1.73
CA LEU A 28 6.20 6.12 -1.10
C LEU A 28 6.91 6.11 0.26
N VAL A 29 8.05 6.81 0.36
CA VAL A 29 8.77 6.96 1.63
C VAL A 29 7.94 7.78 2.62
N ASN A 30 7.34 8.89 2.17
CA ASN A 30 6.48 9.74 3.01
C ASN A 30 5.28 8.97 3.59
N ILE A 31 4.60 8.14 2.78
CA ILE A 31 3.48 7.32 3.24
C ILE A 31 3.95 6.18 4.17
N THR A 32 5.14 5.64 3.95
CA THR A 32 5.70 4.64 4.86
C THR A 32 5.96 5.24 6.24
N VAL A 33 6.57 6.44 6.29
CA VAL A 33 6.89 7.14 7.55
C VAL A 33 5.63 7.57 8.29
N ARG A 34 4.60 8.11 7.61
CA ARG A 34 3.34 8.46 8.29
C ARG A 34 2.67 7.22 8.89
N THR A 35 2.72 6.08 8.19
CA THR A 35 2.13 4.82 8.66
C THR A 35 2.88 4.30 9.88
N ALA A 36 4.22 4.30 9.83
CA ALA A 36 5.05 3.96 10.98
C ALA A 36 4.79 4.87 12.20
N ASN A 37 4.41 6.14 11.97
CA ASN A 37 4.01 7.09 13.02
C ASN A 37 2.55 6.91 13.49
N GLY A 38 1.86 5.83 13.12
CA GLY A 38 0.54 5.48 13.62
C GLY A 38 -0.63 5.96 12.77
N ARG A 39 -0.38 6.49 11.56
CA ARG A 39 -1.45 6.69 10.58
C ARG A 39 -1.89 5.32 10.05
N HIS A 40 -3.18 5.03 10.08
CA HIS A 40 -3.70 3.82 9.44
C HIS A 40 -3.58 3.87 7.92
N THR A 41 -3.25 2.71 7.35
CA THR A 41 -3.43 2.38 5.94
C THR A 41 -4.91 2.20 5.59
N CYS A 42 -5.22 2.19 4.30
CA CYS A 42 -6.53 1.80 3.77
C CYS A 42 -6.96 0.43 4.29
N ALA A 43 -6.04 -0.56 4.27
CA ALA A 43 -6.34 -1.91 4.71
C ALA A 43 -6.76 -1.97 6.20
N GLU A 44 -6.03 -1.27 7.06
CA GLU A 44 -6.35 -1.18 8.50
C GLU A 44 -7.65 -0.42 8.74
N SER A 45 -7.88 0.67 8.02
CA SER A 45 -9.09 1.50 8.14
C SER A 45 -10.35 0.75 7.72
N LEU A 46 -10.24 -0.15 6.74
CA LEU A 46 -11.31 -1.04 6.29
C LEU A 46 -11.49 -2.27 7.20
N GLY A 47 -10.63 -2.45 8.20
CA GLY A 47 -10.70 -3.55 9.15
C GLY A 47 -10.18 -4.89 8.62
N HIS A 48 -9.40 -4.89 7.53
CA HIS A 48 -8.75 -6.11 7.05
C HIS A 48 -7.75 -6.62 8.09
N ARG A 49 -8.01 -7.83 8.60
CA ARG A 49 -7.18 -8.52 9.61
C ARG A 49 -7.04 -9.98 9.22
N GLU A 50 -6.22 -10.21 8.22
CA GLU A 50 -6.04 -11.53 7.61
C GLU A 50 -4.63 -12.01 7.91
N PHE A 51 -4.52 -13.24 8.43
CA PHE A 51 -3.24 -13.90 8.61
C PHE A 51 -3.38 -15.35 8.18
N VAL A 52 -2.51 -15.78 7.26
CA VAL A 52 -2.42 -17.16 6.82
C VAL A 52 -0.98 -17.61 6.94
N LEU A 53 -0.77 -18.75 7.59
CA LEU A 53 0.54 -19.38 7.60
C LEU A 53 0.78 -20.01 6.24
N THR A 54 1.77 -19.50 5.51
CA THR A 54 2.24 -20.16 4.29
C THR A 54 2.84 -21.50 4.66
N LYS A 55 2.15 -22.59 4.33
CA LYS A 55 2.70 -23.95 4.46
C LYS A 55 3.84 -24.12 3.45
N LEU A 56 5.08 -24.07 3.94
CA LEU A 56 6.26 -24.39 3.13
C LEU A 56 6.29 -25.88 2.72
N PHE A 57 5.66 -26.75 3.51
CA PHE A 57 5.46 -28.17 3.20
C PHE A 57 4.01 -28.59 3.51
N ARG A 58 3.41 -29.40 2.63
CA ARG A 58 1.98 -29.77 2.69
C ARG A 58 1.62 -30.81 3.76
N SER A 59 2.61 -31.42 4.43
CA SER A 59 2.43 -32.64 5.24
C SER A 59 3.20 -32.68 6.57
N ALA A 60 3.53 -31.53 7.16
CA ALA A 60 3.82 -31.48 8.60
C ALA A 60 2.52 -31.27 9.38
#